data_AF-A0A524BJT6-F1
#
_entry.id   AF-A0A524BJT6-F1
#
_cell.length_a   1.000
_cell.length_b   1.000
_cell.length_c   1.000
_cell.angle_alpha   90.00
_cell.angle_beta   90.00
_cell.angle_gamma   90.00
#
_symmetry.space_group_name_H-M   'P 1'
#
loop_
_entity.id
_entity.type
_entity.pdbx_description
1 polymer ?
#
loop_
_entity_poly.entity_id
_entity_poly.type
_entity_poly.pdbx_seq_one_letter_code
_entity_poly.pdbx_strand_id
1 'polypeptide(L)'
;PYKTALQWKSDTSLLASQRKVKMDGHEVTLDRRGWRASDPKDRAWTLWFHSLAWLVPLALDDSETAIKVFQERDRTLPDPGSNALKDDIRAAGWTQGQFRTRLETATCLFALTRDERLRPIAERLAEANMDAQRYPGLPNYPVHNHGAMSNVALLQASKAFGVAEWGEVALRRFERDMPEVFEPCGMMFEQASGYQLHNVRLYSKAADRLERPLYRPIRALGALVRPDGVLEAIGDGQPTTDTAPNGESLWCTRTGWAADTVDGMHFTLRFGPKMKFHGHLDHGSMTWFTLGIPVISDRGLYDKERNARFDYAHSMSAHSVFEPVGHPDLNPDTEAEQLSDTSFRLRDSDEGIKRERTVTFEGERLTVRDEGSGAKEWIQHFQLAPGWRPTKTGAVHESGASLAIDCPRWKAVKVEAFTAWRTVSPAWDLQCRVAPKGGDTARITTTLTVTPPIDG
;
A
#
# COMPACT_ATOMS: atom_id res chain seq x y z
N PRO A 1 5.74 -7.76 17.38
CA PRO A 1 4.93 -7.97 18.61
C PRO A 1 5.02 -6.83 19.64
N TYR A 2 6.20 -6.48 20.18
CA TYR A 2 6.30 -5.43 21.22
C TYR A 2 5.82 -4.04 20.75
N LYS A 3 6.33 -3.54 19.62
CA LYS A 3 5.88 -2.25 19.03
C LYS A 3 4.37 -2.25 18.76
N THR A 4 3.82 -3.38 18.33
CA THR A 4 2.38 -3.56 18.13
C THR A 4 1.62 -3.38 19.45
N ALA A 5 2.04 -4.04 20.54
CA ALA A 5 1.38 -3.88 21.83
C ALA A 5 1.35 -2.41 22.30
N LEU A 6 2.44 -1.67 22.09
CA LEU A 6 2.50 -0.23 22.39
C LEU A 6 1.54 0.58 21.50
N GLN A 7 1.52 0.30 20.19
CA GLN A 7 0.61 0.96 19.24
C GLN A 7 -0.86 0.79 19.63
N TRP A 8 -1.22 -0.39 20.14
CA TRP A 8 -2.60 -0.74 20.53
C TRP A 8 -2.93 -0.42 22.00
N LYS A 9 -2.06 0.33 22.68
CA LYS A 9 -2.26 0.83 24.07
C LYS A 9 -2.74 -0.29 25.01
N SER A 10 -2.13 -1.46 24.90
CA SER A 10 -2.52 -2.61 25.71
C SER A 10 -2.12 -2.42 27.17
N ASP A 11 -3.03 -2.72 28.09
CA ASP A 11 -2.84 -2.71 29.53
C ASP A 11 -3.19 -4.10 30.10
N THR A 12 -2.21 -4.71 30.74
CA THR A 12 -2.26 -6.05 31.33
C THR A 12 -2.15 -6.04 32.86
N SER A 13 -2.22 -4.86 33.49
CA SER A 13 -2.09 -4.70 34.95
C SER A 13 -3.15 -5.47 35.76
N LEU A 14 -4.32 -5.68 35.17
CA LEU A 14 -5.43 -6.43 35.77
C LEU A 14 -5.45 -7.92 35.39
N LEU A 15 -4.46 -8.40 34.63
CA LEU A 15 -4.48 -9.75 34.09
C LEU A 15 -4.31 -10.80 35.19
N ALA A 16 -3.34 -10.61 36.09
CA ALA A 16 -3.05 -11.56 37.16
C ALA A 16 -4.16 -11.61 38.23
N SER A 17 -4.76 -10.47 38.57
CA SER A 17 -5.72 -10.36 39.67
C SER A 17 -7.17 -10.52 39.24
N GLN A 18 -7.55 -10.02 38.06
CA GLN A 18 -8.94 -9.97 37.60
C GLN A 18 -9.17 -10.70 36.28
N ARG A 19 -8.12 -11.26 35.67
CA ARG A 19 -8.17 -11.91 34.35
C ARG A 19 -8.74 -10.98 33.29
N LYS A 20 -8.37 -9.69 33.33
CA LYS A 20 -8.80 -8.67 32.38
C LYS A 20 -7.62 -8.10 31.59
N VAL A 21 -7.87 -7.79 30.32
CA VAL A 21 -6.97 -7.02 29.47
C VAL A 21 -7.74 -5.84 28.89
N LYS A 22 -7.10 -4.67 28.86
CA LYS A 22 -7.60 -3.51 28.15
C LYS A 22 -6.75 -3.26 26.91
N MET A 23 -7.36 -3.02 25.76
CA MET A 23 -6.66 -2.77 24.50
C MET A 23 -7.48 -1.82 23.64
N ASP A 24 -6.90 -0.67 23.31
CA ASP A 24 -7.51 0.40 22.52
C ASP A 24 -8.98 0.68 22.88
N GLY A 25 -9.22 0.99 24.16
CA GLY A 25 -10.56 1.30 24.68
C GLY A 25 -11.46 0.10 24.98
N HIS A 26 -11.10 -1.10 24.53
CA HIS A 26 -11.85 -2.32 24.83
C HIS A 26 -11.35 -2.97 26.11
N GLU A 27 -12.25 -3.44 26.97
CA GLU A 27 -11.92 -4.27 28.14
C GLU A 27 -12.50 -5.68 27.94
N VAL A 28 -11.66 -6.71 28.10
CA VAL A 28 -12.04 -8.11 27.92
C VAL A 28 -11.69 -8.92 29.15
N THR A 29 -12.69 -9.56 29.76
CA THR A 29 -12.49 -10.62 30.77
C THR A 29 -12.14 -11.93 30.07
N LEU A 30 -11.01 -12.54 30.41
CA LEU A 30 -10.51 -13.77 29.79
C LEU A 30 -11.22 -15.01 30.36
N ASP A 31 -12.49 -15.14 30.03
CA ASP A 31 -13.27 -16.37 30.18
C ASP A 31 -13.56 -17.00 28.80
N ARG A 32 -14.32 -18.09 28.75
CA ARG A 32 -14.66 -18.78 27.49
C ARG A 32 -15.33 -17.86 26.46
N ARG A 33 -16.11 -16.87 26.91
CA ARG A 33 -16.79 -15.90 26.03
C ARG A 33 -15.84 -14.79 25.62
N GLY A 34 -15.07 -14.24 26.55
CA GLY A 34 -14.13 -13.17 26.26
C GLY A 34 -12.97 -13.61 25.37
N TRP A 35 -12.53 -14.86 25.43
CA TRP A 35 -11.59 -15.39 24.45
C TRP A 35 -12.13 -15.34 23.01
N ARG A 36 -13.45 -15.34 22.82
CA ARG A 36 -14.12 -15.18 21.52
C ARG A 36 -14.46 -13.72 21.18
N ALA A 37 -13.94 -12.76 21.94
CA ALA A 37 -14.21 -11.36 21.70
C ALA A 37 -13.81 -10.96 20.27
N SER A 38 -14.67 -10.15 19.66
CA SER A 38 -14.48 -9.58 18.33
C SER A 38 -15.22 -8.24 18.28
N ASP A 39 -14.68 -7.31 17.50
CA ASP A 39 -15.36 -6.09 17.10
C ASP A 39 -15.58 -6.15 15.57
N PRO A 40 -16.83 -6.29 15.09
CA PRO A 40 -17.11 -6.33 13.66
C PRO A 40 -16.86 -4.98 12.96
N LYS A 41 -16.89 -3.87 13.70
CA LYS A 41 -16.57 -2.52 13.22
C LYS A 41 -15.06 -2.27 13.25
N ASP A 42 -14.35 -2.87 14.20
CA ASP A 42 -12.89 -2.85 14.26
C ASP A 42 -12.26 -4.25 14.08
N ARG A 43 -12.14 -4.64 12.81
CA ARG A 43 -11.47 -5.89 12.43
C ARG A 43 -9.98 -5.90 12.79
N ALA A 44 -9.34 -4.73 12.87
CA ALA A 44 -7.93 -4.64 13.23
C ALA A 44 -7.75 -4.94 14.72
N TRP A 45 -8.59 -4.37 15.60
CA TRP A 45 -8.64 -4.73 17.01
C TRP A 45 -8.81 -6.25 17.18
N THR A 46 -9.76 -6.85 16.46
CA THR A 46 -10.02 -8.30 16.51
C THR A 46 -8.78 -9.11 16.11
N LEU A 47 -8.06 -8.71 15.05
CA LEU A 47 -6.82 -9.35 14.64
C LEU A 47 -5.79 -9.32 15.79
N TRP A 48 -5.56 -8.15 16.37
CA TRP A 48 -4.48 -7.95 17.35
C TRP A 48 -4.81 -8.51 18.72
N PHE A 49 -6.07 -8.54 19.13
CA PHE A 49 -6.50 -9.22 20.36
C PHE A 49 -6.12 -10.69 20.28
N HIS A 50 -6.47 -11.34 19.16
CA HIS A 50 -6.18 -12.75 18.91
C HIS A 50 -4.71 -13.05 18.60
N SER A 51 -3.90 -12.06 18.20
CA SER A 51 -2.45 -12.22 18.01
C SER A 51 -1.69 -12.47 19.32
N LEU A 52 -2.29 -12.11 20.46
CA LEU A 52 -1.68 -12.11 21.79
C LEU A 52 -0.41 -11.25 21.92
N ALA A 53 -0.13 -10.35 20.98
CA ALA A 53 1.06 -9.49 21.03
C ALA A 53 1.13 -8.65 22.32
N TRP A 54 -0.02 -8.37 22.93
CA TRP A 54 -0.17 -7.67 24.22
C TRP A 54 0.43 -8.44 25.42
N LEU A 55 0.75 -9.73 25.29
CA LEU A 55 1.49 -10.49 26.30
C LEU A 55 2.99 -10.20 26.31
N VAL A 56 3.56 -9.62 25.24
CA VAL A 56 5.01 -9.41 25.13
C VAL A 56 5.54 -8.40 26.15
N PRO A 57 4.91 -7.21 26.35
CA PRO A 57 5.31 -6.32 27.43
C PRO A 57 5.20 -6.99 28.81
N LEU A 58 4.10 -7.71 29.06
CA LEU A 58 3.91 -8.43 30.32
C LEU A 58 5.04 -9.45 30.56
N ALA A 59 5.49 -10.16 29.53
CA ALA A 59 6.53 -11.17 29.68
C ALA A 59 7.89 -10.61 30.10
N LEU A 60 8.11 -9.29 29.98
CA LEU A 60 9.31 -8.62 30.50
C LEU A 60 9.27 -8.51 32.03
N ASP A 61 8.08 -8.39 32.62
CA ASP A 61 7.88 -8.20 34.07
C ASP A 61 7.43 -9.50 34.77
N ASP A 62 6.55 -10.28 34.13
CA ASP A 62 5.96 -11.52 34.62
C ASP A 62 5.77 -12.53 33.46
N SER A 63 6.88 -13.15 33.07
CA SER A 63 6.90 -14.18 32.03
C SER A 63 6.03 -15.40 32.36
N GLU A 64 5.92 -15.79 33.63
CA GLU A 64 5.13 -16.94 34.06
C GLU A 64 3.64 -16.71 33.80
N THR A 65 3.10 -15.55 34.19
CA THR A 65 1.72 -15.19 33.90
C THR A 65 1.49 -15.09 32.39
N ALA A 66 2.40 -14.45 31.65
CA ALA A 66 2.27 -14.31 30.20
C ALA A 66 2.19 -15.68 29.49
N ILE A 67 3.05 -16.63 29.86
CA ILE A 67 3.09 -17.97 29.27
C ILE A 67 1.83 -18.76 29.65
N LYS A 68 1.40 -18.70 30.92
CA LYS A 68 0.15 -19.35 31.37
C LYS A 68 -1.06 -18.87 30.58
N VAL A 69 -1.18 -17.55 30.37
CA VAL A 69 -2.29 -16.97 29.61
C VAL A 69 -2.25 -17.40 28.15
N PHE A 70 -1.06 -17.49 27.54
CA PHE A 70 -0.91 -18.01 26.18
C PHE A 70 -1.37 -19.47 26.06
N GLN A 71 -0.92 -20.34 26.99
CA GLN A 71 -1.33 -21.75 27.03
C GLN A 71 -2.85 -21.88 27.23
N GLU A 72 -3.43 -21.04 28.08
CA GLU A 72 -4.87 -21.06 28.33
C GLU A 72 -5.68 -20.71 27.09
N ARG A 73 -5.26 -19.67 26.35
CA ARG A 73 -5.89 -19.30 25.09
C ARG A 73 -5.85 -20.46 24.10
N ASP A 74 -4.68 -21.10 23.97
CA ASP A 74 -4.48 -22.20 23.03
C ASP A 74 -5.36 -23.42 23.35
N ARG A 75 -5.52 -23.75 24.64
CA ARG A 75 -6.41 -24.83 25.10
C ARG A 75 -7.89 -24.50 24.94
N THR A 76 -8.28 -23.23 25.16
CA THR A 76 -9.68 -22.82 25.20
C THR A 76 -10.28 -22.68 23.79
N LEU A 77 -9.48 -22.22 22.83
CA LEU A 77 -9.86 -22.06 21.42
C LEU A 77 -8.84 -22.76 20.52
N PRO A 78 -8.83 -24.11 20.51
CA PRO A 78 -7.93 -24.88 19.64
C PRO A 78 -8.26 -24.60 18.16
N ASP A 79 -7.34 -24.99 17.29
CA ASP A 79 -7.52 -24.86 15.84
C ASP A 79 -8.74 -25.66 15.37
N PRO A 80 -9.76 -25.03 14.75
CA PRO A 80 -10.93 -25.76 14.24
C PRO A 80 -10.64 -26.54 12.94
N GLY A 81 -9.44 -26.46 12.35
CA GLY A 81 -9.08 -27.12 11.09
C GLY A 81 -9.48 -26.31 9.85
N SER A 82 -8.87 -26.61 8.68
CA SER A 82 -9.08 -25.82 7.45
C SER A 82 -10.45 -26.02 6.81
N ASN A 83 -11.14 -27.11 7.17
CA ASN A 83 -12.50 -27.42 6.70
C ASN A 83 -13.61 -26.78 7.54
N ALA A 84 -13.27 -26.06 8.62
CA ALA A 84 -14.27 -25.39 9.45
C ALA A 84 -14.96 -24.24 8.71
N LEU A 85 -16.18 -23.90 9.14
CA LEU A 85 -16.90 -22.77 8.58
C LEU A 85 -16.14 -21.47 8.87
N LYS A 86 -16.21 -20.51 7.94
CA LYS A 86 -15.49 -19.23 8.05
C LYS A 86 -15.81 -18.47 9.34
N ASP A 87 -17.06 -18.54 9.79
CA ASP A 87 -17.48 -17.88 11.03
C ASP A 87 -16.94 -18.58 12.28
N ASP A 88 -16.80 -19.91 12.25
CA ASP A 88 -16.15 -20.67 13.33
C ASP A 88 -14.66 -20.34 13.43
N ILE A 89 -13.98 -20.28 12.28
CA ILE A 89 -12.57 -19.86 12.17
C ILE A 89 -12.39 -18.45 12.74
N ARG A 90 -13.27 -17.52 12.37
CA ARG A 90 -13.21 -16.13 12.85
C ARG A 90 -13.48 -16.05 14.35
N ALA A 91 -14.53 -16.71 14.83
CA ALA A 91 -14.91 -16.68 16.24
C ALA A 91 -13.87 -17.36 17.15
N ALA A 92 -13.15 -18.36 16.64
CA ALA A 92 -12.06 -19.03 17.37
C ALA A 92 -10.72 -18.27 17.30
N GLY A 93 -10.63 -17.21 16.48
CA GLY A 93 -9.40 -16.45 16.32
C GLY A 93 -8.34 -17.16 15.47
N TRP A 94 -8.77 -17.90 14.45
CA TRP A 94 -7.90 -18.71 13.58
C TRP A 94 -7.91 -18.26 12.12
N THR A 95 -8.29 -17.00 11.84
CA THR A 95 -8.04 -16.43 10.50
C THR A 95 -6.54 -16.36 10.21
N GLN A 96 -6.17 -16.31 8.93
CA GLN A 96 -4.76 -16.32 8.51
C GLN A 96 -3.90 -15.25 9.21
N GLY A 97 -4.40 -14.02 9.32
CA GLY A 97 -3.69 -12.98 10.04
C GLY A 97 -3.48 -13.31 11.53
N GLN A 98 -4.46 -13.97 12.16
CA GLN A 98 -4.44 -14.25 13.61
C GLN A 98 -3.45 -15.36 13.96
N PHE A 99 -3.49 -16.52 13.28
CA PHE A 99 -2.53 -17.59 13.59
C PHE A 99 -1.10 -17.22 13.17
N ARG A 100 -0.92 -16.46 12.08
CA ARG A 100 0.39 -15.94 11.66
C ARG A 100 0.99 -15.03 12.73
N THR A 101 0.26 -13.99 13.13
CA THR A 101 0.75 -13.04 14.15
C THR A 101 0.90 -13.70 15.52
N ARG A 102 0.08 -14.71 15.84
CA ARG A 102 0.27 -15.51 17.06
C ARG A 102 1.54 -16.36 17.01
N LEU A 103 1.95 -16.89 15.85
CA LEU A 103 3.25 -17.56 15.69
C LEU A 103 4.41 -16.58 15.93
N GLU A 104 4.31 -15.35 15.41
CA GLU A 104 5.29 -14.29 15.68
C GLU A 104 5.37 -13.97 17.18
N THR A 105 4.23 -13.91 17.87
CA THR A 105 4.18 -13.70 19.33
C THR A 105 4.81 -14.88 20.09
N ALA A 106 4.46 -16.12 19.76
CA ALA A 106 5.05 -17.32 20.38
C ALA A 106 6.57 -17.37 20.18
N THR A 107 7.04 -17.04 18.97
CA THR A 107 8.46 -16.92 18.62
C THR A 107 9.16 -15.86 19.45
N CYS A 108 8.54 -14.68 19.61
CA CYS A 108 9.07 -13.60 20.42
C CYS A 108 9.16 -13.97 21.90
N LEU A 109 8.10 -14.56 22.46
CA LEU A 109 8.09 -15.01 23.85
C LEU A 109 9.15 -16.10 24.09
N PHE A 110 9.27 -17.08 23.18
CA PHE A 110 10.29 -18.12 23.30
C PHE A 110 11.71 -17.54 23.24
N ALA A 111 11.96 -16.56 22.37
CA ALA A 111 13.25 -15.89 22.30
C ALA A 111 13.59 -15.13 23.61
N LEU A 112 12.58 -14.57 24.28
CA LEU A 112 12.74 -13.85 25.55
C LEU A 112 12.91 -14.78 26.75
N THR A 113 12.15 -15.87 26.82
CA THR A 113 12.01 -16.68 28.05
C THR A 113 12.68 -18.05 27.96
N ARG A 114 12.92 -18.56 26.75
CA ARG A 114 13.35 -19.95 26.47
C ARG A 114 12.41 -21.01 27.04
N ASP A 115 11.15 -20.65 27.27
CA ASP A 115 10.19 -21.56 27.89
C ASP A 115 9.66 -22.60 26.90
N GLU A 116 10.03 -23.86 27.13
CA GLU A 116 9.67 -25.00 26.26
C GLU A 116 8.16 -25.26 26.21
N ARG A 117 7.34 -24.72 27.13
CA ARG A 117 5.88 -24.79 27.05
C ARG A 117 5.32 -24.12 25.79
N LEU A 118 6.09 -23.23 25.16
CA LEU A 118 5.71 -22.54 23.91
C LEU A 118 5.93 -23.38 22.66
N ARG A 119 6.85 -24.36 22.69
CA ARG A 119 7.18 -25.21 21.53
C ARG A 119 5.95 -25.93 20.94
N PRO A 120 5.15 -26.69 21.71
CA PRO A 120 3.99 -27.38 21.14
C PRO A 120 2.94 -26.42 20.58
N ILE A 121 2.86 -25.19 21.10
CA ILE A 121 1.95 -24.16 20.56
C ILE A 121 2.49 -23.60 19.24
N ALA A 122 3.80 -23.34 19.17
CA ALA A 122 4.46 -22.90 17.95
C ALA A 122 4.36 -23.95 16.83
N GLU A 123 4.48 -25.24 17.15
CA GLU A 123 4.28 -26.36 16.21
C GLU A 123 2.89 -26.30 15.56
N ARG A 124 1.81 -26.24 16.34
CA ARG A 124 0.44 -26.12 15.81
C ARG A 124 0.24 -24.86 14.96
N LEU A 125 0.82 -23.74 15.37
CA LEU A 125 0.72 -22.48 14.63
C LEU A 125 1.55 -22.53 13.33
N ALA A 126 2.70 -23.21 13.33
CA ALA A 126 3.51 -23.44 12.15
C ALA A 126 2.80 -24.38 11.17
N GLU A 127 2.22 -25.48 11.66
CA GLU A 127 1.36 -26.38 10.86
C GLU A 127 0.24 -25.61 10.16
N ALA A 128 -0.48 -24.74 10.87
CA ALA A 128 -1.52 -23.90 10.28
C ALA A 128 -0.98 -22.91 9.21
N ASN A 129 0.24 -22.38 9.39
CA ASN A 129 0.89 -21.54 8.37
C ASN A 129 1.40 -22.36 7.17
N MET A 130 1.77 -23.62 7.38
CA MET A 130 2.24 -24.54 6.34
C MET A 130 1.08 -25.22 5.59
N ASP A 131 -0.15 -25.17 6.09
CA ASP A 131 -1.32 -25.71 5.39
C ASP A 131 -1.59 -24.96 4.07
N ALA A 132 -1.52 -25.67 2.94
CA ALA A 132 -1.80 -25.13 1.62
C ALA A 132 -3.26 -24.65 1.46
N GLN A 133 -4.21 -25.18 2.23
CA GLN A 133 -5.61 -24.73 2.26
C GLN A 133 -5.79 -23.40 3.02
N ARG A 134 -4.74 -22.89 3.65
CA ARG A 134 -4.77 -21.65 4.44
C ARG A 134 -3.75 -20.61 3.98
N TYR A 135 -2.82 -21.03 3.13
CA TYR A 135 -1.74 -20.19 2.63
C TYR A 135 -2.23 -19.26 1.51
N PRO A 136 -2.14 -17.93 1.66
CA PRO A 136 -2.58 -16.98 0.63
C PRO A 136 -1.52 -16.85 -0.48
N GLY A 137 -1.50 -17.87 -1.34
CA GLY A 137 -0.68 -17.99 -2.55
C GLY A 137 -0.85 -19.36 -3.18
N LEU A 138 0.05 -19.71 -4.11
CA LEU A 138 -0.12 -20.91 -4.92
C LEU A 138 -0.12 -22.22 -4.09
N PRO A 139 -0.74 -23.30 -4.59
CA PRO A 139 -1.56 -23.37 -5.81
C PRO A 139 -3.03 -22.96 -5.59
N ASN A 140 -3.47 -22.83 -4.33
CA ASN A 140 -4.91 -22.78 -4.03
C ASN A 140 -5.50 -21.36 -4.07
N TYR A 141 -4.67 -20.33 -3.93
CA TYR A 141 -5.12 -18.94 -3.84
C TYR A 141 -4.24 -18.00 -4.69
N PRO A 142 -4.78 -16.84 -5.09
CA PRO A 142 -3.97 -15.76 -5.64
C PRO A 142 -2.86 -15.37 -4.67
N VAL A 143 -1.68 -15.09 -5.22
CA VAL A 143 -0.56 -14.57 -4.44
C VAL A 143 -0.89 -13.18 -3.91
N HIS A 144 -0.57 -12.96 -2.64
CA HIS A 144 -0.84 -11.74 -1.89
C HIS A 144 0.26 -11.55 -0.83
N ASN A 145 0.55 -10.31 -0.44
CA ASN A 145 1.56 -9.99 0.59
C ASN A 145 1.42 -10.81 1.90
N HIS A 146 0.19 -11.19 2.27
CA HIS A 146 -0.10 -12.04 3.43
C HIS A 146 0.62 -13.39 3.39
N GLY A 147 0.89 -13.94 2.19
CA GLY A 147 1.60 -15.21 2.01
C GLY A 147 3.08 -15.02 2.33
N ALA A 148 3.68 -13.97 1.79
CA ALA A 148 5.05 -13.55 2.13
C ALA A 148 5.20 -13.26 3.63
N MET A 149 4.21 -12.62 4.27
CA MET A 149 4.22 -12.42 5.73
C MET A 149 4.20 -13.75 6.50
N SER A 150 3.39 -14.74 6.07
CA SER A 150 3.41 -16.08 6.66
C SER A 150 4.76 -16.77 6.51
N ASN A 151 5.41 -16.63 5.36
CA ASN A 151 6.74 -17.19 5.14
C ASN A 151 7.79 -16.51 6.05
N VAL A 152 7.71 -15.19 6.27
CA VAL A 152 8.57 -14.50 7.24
C VAL A 152 8.36 -15.04 8.66
N ALA A 153 7.10 -15.24 9.09
CA ALA A 153 6.81 -15.79 10.41
C ALA A 153 7.40 -17.20 10.57
N LEU A 154 7.30 -18.05 9.54
CA LEU A 154 7.90 -19.38 9.52
C LEU A 154 9.44 -19.34 9.55
N LEU A 155 10.09 -18.45 8.79
CA LEU A 155 11.55 -18.27 8.84
C LEU A 155 12.03 -17.85 10.24
N GLN A 156 11.31 -16.94 10.89
CA GLN A 156 11.64 -16.48 12.24
C GLN A 156 11.45 -17.60 13.26
N ALA A 157 10.32 -18.33 13.18
CA ALA A 157 10.05 -19.47 14.06
C ALA A 157 11.08 -20.59 13.86
N SER A 158 11.44 -20.89 12.61
CA SER A 158 12.45 -21.90 12.27
C SER A 158 13.78 -21.63 12.99
N LYS A 159 14.25 -20.37 12.92
CA LYS A 159 15.47 -19.94 13.61
C LYS A 159 15.34 -20.00 15.13
N ALA A 160 14.20 -19.60 15.68
CA ALA A 160 14.02 -19.53 17.14
C ALA A 160 13.92 -20.92 17.78
N PHE A 161 13.16 -21.83 17.18
CA PHE A 161 12.87 -23.16 17.73
C PHE A 161 13.79 -24.26 17.21
N GLY A 162 14.63 -23.98 16.20
CA GLY A 162 15.56 -24.95 15.62
C GLY A 162 14.89 -25.98 14.70
N VAL A 163 13.75 -25.63 14.08
CA VAL A 163 12.99 -26.53 13.20
C VAL A 163 13.22 -26.13 11.74
N ALA A 164 14.11 -26.83 11.05
CA ALA A 164 14.55 -26.49 9.69
C ALA A 164 13.41 -26.52 8.66
N GLU A 165 12.50 -27.50 8.76
CA GLU A 165 11.39 -27.70 7.84
C GLU A 165 10.52 -26.45 7.65
N TRP A 166 10.24 -25.70 8.73
CA TRP A 166 9.45 -24.47 8.66
C TRP A 166 10.11 -23.43 7.76
N GLY A 167 11.43 -23.30 7.84
CA GLY A 167 12.20 -22.39 7.02
C GLY A 167 12.25 -22.84 5.56
N GLU A 168 12.41 -24.14 5.32
CA GLU A 168 12.43 -24.69 3.96
C GLU A 168 11.09 -24.51 3.24
N VAL A 169 9.95 -24.75 3.92
CA VAL A 169 8.62 -24.49 3.36
C VAL A 169 8.48 -23.02 2.97
N ALA A 170 8.92 -22.11 3.84
CA ALA A 170 8.88 -20.67 3.57
C ALA A 170 9.74 -20.28 2.35
N LEU A 171 10.97 -20.78 2.25
CA LEU A 171 11.87 -20.49 1.12
C LEU A 171 11.31 -21.02 -0.21
N ARG A 172 10.82 -22.27 -0.23
CA ARG A 172 10.18 -22.84 -1.44
C ARG A 172 8.99 -22.00 -1.91
N ARG A 173 8.20 -21.46 -0.98
CA ARG A 173 7.05 -20.61 -1.30
C ARG A 173 7.47 -19.24 -1.81
N PHE A 174 8.48 -18.60 -1.19
CA PHE A 174 9.03 -17.36 -1.71
C PHE A 174 9.51 -17.52 -3.16
N GLU A 175 10.26 -18.58 -3.47
CA GLU A 175 10.72 -18.86 -4.84
C GLU A 175 9.57 -19.06 -5.83
N ARG A 176 8.62 -19.90 -5.45
CA ARG A 176 7.47 -20.25 -6.30
C ARG A 176 6.56 -19.04 -6.57
N ASP A 177 6.30 -18.22 -5.55
CA ASP A 177 5.33 -17.14 -5.63
C ASP A 177 5.94 -15.84 -6.19
N MET A 178 7.28 -15.69 -6.19
CA MET A 178 7.96 -14.47 -6.65
C MET A 178 7.50 -13.98 -8.05
N PRO A 179 7.32 -14.84 -9.07
CA PRO A 179 6.89 -14.41 -10.40
C PRO A 179 5.45 -13.88 -10.45
N GLU A 180 4.63 -14.21 -9.45
CA GLU A 180 3.26 -13.72 -9.30
C GLU A 180 3.19 -12.46 -8.42
N VAL A 181 4.25 -12.19 -7.64
CA VAL A 181 4.39 -10.92 -6.90
C VAL A 181 4.96 -9.84 -7.81
N PHE A 182 6.04 -10.14 -8.53
CA PHE A 182 6.80 -9.19 -9.33
C PHE A 182 6.82 -9.57 -10.81
N GLU A 183 6.56 -8.59 -11.66
CA GLU A 183 6.80 -8.66 -13.09
C GLU A 183 8.32 -8.76 -13.39
N PRO A 184 8.75 -9.28 -14.57
CA PRO A 184 10.15 -9.30 -14.94
C PRO A 184 10.92 -7.98 -14.84
N CYS A 185 10.28 -6.80 -14.91
CA CYS A 185 10.96 -5.51 -14.70
C CYS A 185 11.21 -5.18 -13.21
N GLY A 186 10.58 -5.89 -12.27
CA GLY A 186 10.70 -5.71 -10.82
C GLY A 186 9.49 -5.07 -10.14
N MET A 187 8.53 -4.52 -10.88
CA MET A 187 7.31 -3.95 -10.29
C MET A 187 6.31 -5.01 -9.86
N MET A 188 5.59 -4.71 -8.79
CA MET A 188 4.62 -5.62 -8.18
C MET A 188 3.18 -5.46 -8.69
N PHE A 189 2.41 -6.54 -8.62
CA PHE A 189 1.04 -6.60 -9.13
C PHE A 189 -0.06 -6.04 -8.21
N GLU A 190 0.25 -5.59 -6.98
CA GLU A 190 -0.77 -5.00 -6.08
C GLU A 190 -1.05 -3.51 -6.37
N GLN A 191 -0.41 -2.91 -7.38
CA GLN A 191 -0.71 -1.57 -7.89
C GLN A 191 -0.54 -0.42 -6.88
N ALA A 192 0.36 -0.57 -5.90
CA ALA A 192 0.66 0.50 -4.95
C ALA A 192 2.16 0.58 -4.63
N SER A 193 2.67 1.80 -4.64
CA SER A 193 4.06 2.16 -4.34
C SER A 193 4.50 1.73 -2.93
N GLY A 194 3.68 2.00 -1.92
CA GLY A 194 3.92 1.55 -0.54
C GLY A 194 3.97 0.02 -0.42
N TYR A 195 3.22 -0.70 -1.24
CA TYR A 195 3.24 -2.16 -1.27
C TYR A 195 4.40 -2.74 -2.09
N GLN A 196 4.97 -2.01 -3.05
CA GLN A 196 6.28 -2.32 -3.62
C GLN A 196 7.35 -2.33 -2.53
N LEU A 197 7.45 -1.25 -1.74
CA LEU A 197 8.36 -1.18 -0.60
C LEU A 197 8.11 -2.32 0.40
N HIS A 198 6.85 -2.57 0.74
CA HIS A 198 6.49 -3.62 1.69
C HIS A 198 6.92 -5.01 1.21
N ASN A 199 6.61 -5.38 -0.03
CA ASN A 199 6.96 -6.69 -0.57
C ASN A 199 8.47 -6.86 -0.75
N VAL A 200 9.18 -5.84 -1.25
CA VAL A 200 10.66 -5.86 -1.32
C VAL A 200 11.25 -6.11 0.07
N ARG A 201 10.75 -5.46 1.13
CA ARG A 201 11.20 -5.69 2.51
C ARG A 201 10.91 -7.09 3.02
N LEU A 202 9.74 -7.66 2.70
CA LEU A 202 9.40 -9.02 3.10
C LEU A 202 10.33 -10.04 2.43
N TYR A 203 10.49 -9.95 1.11
CA TYR A 203 11.36 -10.85 0.35
C TYR A 203 12.83 -10.67 0.71
N SER A 204 13.28 -9.45 1.05
CA SER A 204 14.66 -9.18 1.46
C SER A 204 15.08 -9.96 2.72
N LYS A 205 14.13 -10.38 3.56
CA LYS A 205 14.41 -11.23 4.73
C LYS A 205 14.84 -12.65 4.36
N ALA A 206 14.62 -13.06 3.12
CA ALA A 206 15.00 -14.35 2.58
C ALA A 206 16.10 -14.24 1.50
N ALA A 207 16.47 -13.03 1.06
CA ALA A 207 17.25 -12.79 -0.17
C ALA A 207 18.52 -13.64 -0.28
N ASP A 208 19.32 -13.74 0.78
CA ASP A 208 20.58 -14.49 0.78
C ASP A 208 20.41 -16.01 0.58
N ARG A 209 19.17 -16.50 0.59
CA ARG A 209 18.79 -17.92 0.48
C ARG A 209 17.86 -18.19 -0.70
N LEU A 210 17.55 -17.17 -1.48
CA LEU A 210 16.76 -17.29 -2.69
C LEU A 210 17.70 -17.58 -3.88
N GLU A 211 17.31 -18.51 -4.74
CA GLU A 211 17.93 -18.73 -6.04
C GLU A 211 17.71 -17.51 -6.94
N ARG A 212 16.55 -16.85 -6.82
CA ARG A 212 16.22 -15.65 -7.60
C ARG A 212 16.63 -14.37 -6.85
N PRO A 213 17.60 -13.61 -7.36
CA PRO A 213 18.02 -12.37 -6.71
C PRO A 213 16.94 -11.29 -6.82
N LEU A 214 16.80 -10.48 -5.76
CA LEU A 214 15.85 -9.36 -5.70
C LEU A 214 16.34 -8.08 -6.37
N TYR A 215 17.36 -8.15 -7.24
CA TYR A 215 17.94 -6.96 -7.83
C TYR A 215 16.91 -6.14 -8.61
N ARG A 216 16.01 -6.78 -9.39
CA ARG A 216 15.01 -6.05 -10.18
C ARG A 216 13.95 -5.40 -9.29
N PRO A 217 13.32 -6.09 -8.33
CA PRO A 217 12.41 -5.42 -7.38
C PRO A 217 13.03 -4.25 -6.62
N ILE A 218 14.29 -4.36 -6.22
CA ILE A 218 15.02 -3.28 -5.52
C ILE A 218 15.27 -2.10 -6.47
N ARG A 219 15.71 -2.35 -7.71
CA ARG A 219 15.90 -1.30 -8.72
C ARG A 219 14.59 -0.59 -9.06
N ALA A 220 13.52 -1.35 -9.25
CA ALA A 220 12.19 -0.80 -9.52
C ALA A 220 11.69 0.06 -8.35
N LEU A 221 11.89 -0.38 -7.09
CA LEU A 221 11.57 0.42 -5.91
C LEU A 221 12.35 1.74 -5.90
N GLY A 222 13.67 1.70 -6.13
CA GLY A 222 14.52 2.89 -6.14
C GLY A 222 14.12 3.90 -7.22
N ALA A 223 13.65 3.43 -8.38
CA ALA A 223 13.21 4.28 -9.50
C ALA A 223 11.94 5.07 -9.18
N LEU A 224 11.10 4.57 -8.25
CA LEU A 224 9.89 5.28 -7.79
C LEU A 224 10.19 6.39 -6.78
N VAL A 225 11.39 6.41 -6.20
CA VAL A 225 11.74 7.37 -5.14
C VAL A 225 12.25 8.65 -5.78
N ARG A 226 11.66 9.77 -5.36
CA ARG A 226 12.07 11.10 -5.83
C ARG A 226 13.51 11.44 -5.37
N PRO A 227 14.17 12.41 -6.01
CA PRO A 227 15.50 12.87 -5.61
C PRO A 227 15.61 13.38 -4.17
N ASP A 228 14.51 13.86 -3.58
CA ASP A 228 14.44 14.27 -2.18
C ASP A 228 14.26 13.11 -1.18
N GLY A 229 14.29 11.86 -1.67
CA GLY A 229 14.20 10.65 -0.86
C GLY A 229 12.78 10.21 -0.54
N VAL A 230 11.75 10.85 -1.10
CA VAL A 230 10.35 10.49 -0.84
C VAL A 230 9.85 9.47 -1.87
N LEU A 231 9.33 8.36 -1.39
CA LEU A 231 8.45 7.47 -2.14
C LEU A 231 7.03 8.02 -2.09
N GLU A 232 6.46 8.35 -3.26
CA GLU A 232 5.10 8.88 -3.39
C GLU A 232 4.02 7.90 -2.93
N ALA A 233 2.84 8.41 -2.59
CA ALA A 233 1.73 7.62 -2.05
C ALA A 233 0.75 7.14 -3.14
N ILE A 234 1.25 6.52 -4.20
CA ILE A 234 0.39 6.02 -5.29
C ILE A 234 -0.29 4.71 -4.84
N GLY A 235 -1.63 4.67 -4.91
CA GLY A 235 -2.47 3.58 -4.42
C GLY A 235 -2.70 3.61 -2.91
N ASP A 236 -3.05 2.47 -2.30
CA ASP A 236 -3.18 2.35 -0.85
C ASP A 236 -1.80 2.55 -0.19
N GLY A 237 -1.55 3.74 0.30
CA GLY A 237 -0.25 4.06 0.87
C GLY A 237 -0.18 5.45 1.47
N GLN A 238 1.02 5.75 1.95
CA GLN A 238 1.41 7.01 2.54
C GLN A 238 2.82 7.34 2.05
N PRO A 239 3.16 8.62 1.87
CA PRO A 239 4.49 8.98 1.45
C PRO A 239 5.50 8.59 2.54
N THR A 240 6.71 8.19 2.14
CA THR A 240 7.72 7.72 3.10
C THR A 240 9.14 7.96 2.62
N THR A 241 10.08 8.14 3.56
CA THR A 241 11.52 8.34 3.32
C THR A 241 12.36 7.11 3.65
N ASP A 242 11.71 5.95 3.58
CA ASP A 242 12.19 4.68 4.09
C ASP A 242 13.11 3.91 3.12
N THR A 243 13.40 4.51 1.97
CA THR A 243 14.19 3.98 0.87
C THR A 243 14.89 5.13 0.13
N ALA A 244 16.03 4.86 -0.48
CA ALA A 244 16.79 5.84 -1.24
C ALA A 244 16.46 5.76 -2.76
N PRO A 245 16.57 6.88 -3.49
CA PRO A 245 16.51 6.87 -4.94
C PRO A 245 17.75 6.21 -5.53
N ASN A 246 17.60 5.62 -6.72
CA ASN A 246 18.72 5.09 -7.50
C ASN A 246 18.95 5.83 -8.83
N GLY A 247 18.06 6.77 -9.18
CA GLY A 247 18.15 7.53 -10.44
C GLY A 247 17.98 6.70 -11.70
N GLU A 248 17.40 5.50 -11.59
CA GLU A 248 17.20 4.61 -12.74
C GLU A 248 15.83 4.78 -13.37
N SER A 249 15.73 4.47 -14.66
CA SER A 249 14.47 4.42 -15.38
C SER A 249 13.73 3.10 -15.15
N LEU A 250 12.41 3.18 -15.22
CA LEU A 250 11.48 2.09 -15.03
C LEU A 250 10.47 2.08 -16.17
N TRP A 251 10.29 0.91 -16.79
CA TRP A 251 9.25 0.67 -17.78
C TRP A 251 8.69 -0.75 -17.58
N CYS A 252 7.44 -0.83 -17.12
CA CYS A 252 6.79 -2.06 -16.70
C CYS A 252 5.37 -2.12 -17.27
N THR A 253 5.18 -2.86 -18.36
CA THR A 253 3.91 -2.79 -19.11
C THR A 253 2.81 -3.67 -18.54
N ARG A 254 3.12 -4.80 -17.90
CA ARG A 254 2.07 -5.68 -17.36
C ARG A 254 1.50 -5.17 -16.04
N THR A 255 2.33 -4.55 -15.22
CA THR A 255 1.92 -3.90 -13.95
C THR A 255 1.54 -2.44 -14.15
N GLY A 256 2.03 -1.81 -15.23
CA GLY A 256 1.57 -0.51 -15.69
C GLY A 256 2.23 0.68 -15.00
N TRP A 257 3.56 0.72 -15.05
CA TRP A 257 4.37 1.76 -14.42
C TRP A 257 5.47 2.27 -15.35
N ALA A 258 5.67 3.58 -15.32
CA ALA A 258 6.91 4.21 -15.77
C ALA A 258 7.42 5.16 -14.70
N ALA A 259 8.73 5.29 -14.58
CA ALA A 259 9.37 6.31 -13.74
C ALA A 259 10.76 6.61 -14.28
N ASP A 260 11.25 7.83 -14.08
CA ASP A 260 12.63 8.18 -14.45
C ASP A 260 13.13 9.39 -13.66
N THR A 261 14.45 9.56 -13.61
CA THR A 261 15.14 10.75 -13.13
C THR A 261 16.04 11.31 -14.23
N VAL A 262 15.72 12.49 -14.75
CA VAL A 262 16.47 13.14 -15.83
C VAL A 262 16.76 14.58 -15.44
N ASP A 263 18.03 14.98 -15.44
CA ASP A 263 18.46 16.36 -15.16
C ASP A 263 17.88 16.97 -13.86
N GLY A 264 17.74 16.16 -12.81
CA GLY A 264 17.19 16.59 -11.51
C GLY A 264 15.65 16.66 -11.46
N MET A 265 14.97 16.40 -12.58
CA MET A 265 13.54 16.12 -12.64
C MET A 265 13.28 14.65 -12.34
N HIS A 266 12.16 14.33 -11.68
CA HIS A 266 11.66 12.98 -11.53
C HIS A 266 10.17 12.91 -11.83
N PHE A 267 9.73 11.79 -12.41
CA PHE A 267 8.30 11.51 -12.60
C PHE A 267 7.99 10.05 -12.34
N THR A 268 6.72 9.79 -12.03
CA THR A 268 6.10 8.46 -12.08
C THR A 268 4.81 8.57 -12.91
N LEU A 269 4.50 7.55 -13.70
CA LEU A 269 3.29 7.45 -14.53
C LEU A 269 2.62 6.09 -14.32
N ARG A 270 1.31 6.10 -14.10
CA ARG A 270 0.48 4.90 -13.93
C ARG A 270 -0.37 4.62 -15.17
N PHE A 271 -0.41 3.36 -15.58
CA PHE A 271 -1.24 2.82 -16.68
C PHE A 271 -1.46 1.32 -16.43
N GLY A 272 -1.89 0.52 -17.41
CA GLY A 272 -1.93 -0.93 -17.29
C GLY A 272 -3.29 -1.49 -16.83
N PRO A 273 -3.32 -2.65 -16.14
CA PRO A 273 -4.53 -3.44 -15.99
C PRO A 273 -5.51 -2.83 -14.99
N LYS A 274 -6.81 -3.17 -15.11
CA LYS A 274 -7.90 -2.72 -14.21
C LYS A 274 -7.50 -2.70 -12.73
N MET A 275 -8.07 -1.75 -11.98
CA MET A 275 -7.89 -1.60 -10.54
C MET A 275 -8.03 -2.96 -9.82
N LYS A 276 -6.99 -3.32 -9.06
CA LYS A 276 -6.90 -4.57 -8.31
C LYS A 276 -6.19 -4.33 -6.99
N PHE A 277 -6.60 -5.06 -5.96
CA PHE A 277 -5.97 -5.07 -4.63
C PHE A 277 -5.87 -3.68 -3.98
N HIS A 278 -4.71 -3.03 -4.12
CA HIS A 278 -4.32 -1.77 -3.49
C HIS A 278 -4.24 -0.60 -4.48
N GLY A 279 -4.57 -0.82 -5.76
CA GLY A 279 -4.67 0.23 -6.75
C GLY A 279 -5.94 1.06 -6.61
N HIS A 280 -5.95 2.23 -7.24
CA HIS A 280 -7.08 3.16 -7.32
C HIS A 280 -7.55 3.31 -8.79
N LEU A 281 -8.57 4.15 -9.05
CA LEU A 281 -8.97 4.55 -10.41
C LEU A 281 -8.01 5.64 -10.94
N ASP A 282 -6.72 5.31 -10.99
CA ASP A 282 -5.61 6.25 -11.21
C ASP A 282 -4.90 6.06 -12.55
N HIS A 283 -5.49 5.32 -13.49
CA HIS A 283 -4.86 5.09 -14.79
C HIS A 283 -4.75 6.40 -15.59
N GLY A 284 -3.52 6.70 -16.02
CA GLY A 284 -3.13 7.97 -16.60
C GLY A 284 -2.60 8.98 -15.60
N SER A 285 -2.65 8.70 -14.30
CA SER A 285 -2.12 9.58 -13.25
C SER A 285 -0.61 9.66 -13.32
N MET A 286 -0.07 10.79 -12.88
CA MET A 286 1.35 11.08 -12.87
C MET A 286 1.76 11.86 -11.62
N THR A 287 3.01 11.70 -11.20
CA THR A 287 3.70 12.58 -10.26
C THR A 287 4.83 13.30 -11.00
N TRP A 288 5.20 14.48 -10.52
CA TRP A 288 6.25 15.29 -11.14
C TRP A 288 6.98 16.13 -10.09
N PHE A 289 8.30 16.00 -10.08
CA PHE A 289 9.23 16.71 -9.21
C PHE A 289 10.27 17.40 -10.09
N THR A 290 10.53 18.68 -9.84
CA THR A 290 11.57 19.42 -10.56
C THR A 290 12.08 20.59 -9.72
N LEU A 291 13.30 21.06 -10.00
CA LEU A 291 13.92 22.19 -9.30
C LEU A 291 13.96 22.02 -7.77
N GLY A 292 14.05 20.77 -7.30
CA GLY A 292 14.02 20.45 -5.87
C GLY A 292 12.64 20.52 -5.22
N ILE A 293 11.56 20.65 -6.01
CA ILE A 293 10.19 20.90 -5.52
C ILE A 293 9.23 19.85 -6.09
N PRO A 294 8.39 19.22 -5.25
CA PRO A 294 7.29 18.40 -5.75
C PRO A 294 6.20 19.31 -6.35
N VAL A 295 5.86 19.08 -7.62
CA VAL A 295 4.83 19.86 -8.32
C VAL A 295 3.51 19.12 -8.31
N ILE A 296 3.52 17.86 -8.78
CA ILE A 296 2.36 16.98 -8.83
C ILE A 296 2.64 15.77 -7.94
N SER A 297 1.72 15.48 -7.00
CA SER A 297 1.83 14.38 -6.05
C SER A 297 0.46 13.71 -5.90
N ASP A 298 0.48 12.38 -5.72
CA ASP A 298 -0.75 11.62 -5.51
C ASP A 298 -1.36 11.92 -4.12
N ARG A 299 -2.62 11.57 -3.91
CA ARG A 299 -3.33 11.89 -2.67
C ARG A 299 -3.14 10.84 -1.59
N GLY A 300 -2.75 9.62 -1.93
CA GLY A 300 -2.58 8.53 -0.97
C GLY A 300 -3.90 8.10 -0.35
N LEU A 301 -3.84 7.52 0.86
CA LEU A 301 -5.00 6.94 1.52
C LEU A 301 -5.11 7.36 2.99
N TYR A 302 -6.14 8.12 3.36
CA TYR A 302 -6.39 8.56 4.74
C TYR A 302 -6.39 7.41 5.76
N ASP A 303 -7.28 6.45 5.57
CA ASP A 303 -7.32 5.17 6.27
C ASP A 303 -8.09 4.12 5.46
N LYS A 304 -8.28 2.93 6.03
CA LYS A 304 -8.96 1.81 5.36
C LYS A 304 -10.46 1.74 5.69
N GLU A 305 -11.00 2.71 6.44
CA GLU A 305 -12.43 2.73 6.74
C GLU A 305 -13.20 3.14 5.49
N ARG A 306 -14.19 2.33 5.09
CA ARG A 306 -14.99 2.57 3.87
C ARG A 306 -15.97 3.74 4.08
N ASN A 307 -15.41 4.95 4.09
CA ASN A 307 -16.09 6.23 4.28
C ASN A 307 -15.82 7.16 3.08
N ALA A 308 -16.35 8.39 3.13
CA ALA A 308 -16.21 9.35 2.04
C ALA A 308 -14.75 9.69 1.66
N ARG A 309 -13.79 9.65 2.60
CA ARG A 309 -12.37 9.87 2.28
C ARG A 309 -11.77 8.69 1.55
N PHE A 310 -12.14 7.47 1.94
CA PHE A 310 -11.73 6.26 1.24
C PHE A 310 -12.28 6.26 -0.20
N ASP A 311 -13.57 6.58 -0.36
CA ASP A 311 -14.22 6.65 -1.67
C ASP A 311 -13.61 7.74 -2.55
N TYR A 312 -13.31 8.92 -1.97
CA TYR A 312 -12.59 9.99 -2.68
C TYR A 312 -11.21 9.53 -3.14
N ALA A 313 -10.41 8.95 -2.24
CA ALA A 313 -9.05 8.48 -2.53
C ALA A 313 -9.02 7.47 -3.70
N HIS A 314 -10.06 6.64 -3.84
CA HIS A 314 -10.12 5.64 -4.92
C HIS A 314 -10.71 6.18 -6.23
N SER A 315 -11.23 7.40 -6.24
CA SER A 315 -11.88 7.99 -7.40
C SER A 315 -10.88 8.69 -8.33
N MET A 316 -11.21 8.77 -9.63
CA MET A 316 -10.44 9.56 -10.60
C MET A 316 -10.17 10.99 -10.14
N SER A 317 -11.12 11.62 -9.45
CA SER A 317 -11.02 13.01 -8.97
C SER A 317 -9.92 13.26 -7.92
N ALA A 318 -9.37 12.21 -7.32
CA ALA A 318 -8.22 12.28 -6.43
C ALA A 318 -6.87 12.17 -7.17
N HIS A 319 -6.86 11.90 -8.48
CA HIS A 319 -5.62 11.64 -9.23
C HIS A 319 -5.41 12.66 -10.35
N SER A 320 -4.21 12.69 -10.93
CA SER A 320 -3.89 13.58 -12.05
C SER A 320 -4.28 12.95 -13.38
N VAL A 321 -5.57 12.67 -13.59
CA VAL A 321 -6.12 11.86 -14.70
C VAL A 321 -6.96 12.70 -15.68
N PHE A 322 -7.46 12.06 -16.74
CA PHE A 322 -8.47 12.63 -17.65
C PHE A 322 -9.82 11.98 -17.35
N GLU A 323 -10.66 12.68 -16.58
CA GLU A 323 -11.93 12.17 -16.06
C GLU A 323 -13.07 12.41 -17.07
N PRO A 324 -13.79 11.37 -17.50
CA PRO A 324 -15.07 11.49 -18.19
C PRO A 324 -16.19 11.75 -17.17
N VAL A 325 -16.67 13.00 -17.12
CA VAL A 325 -17.70 13.41 -16.14
C VAL A 325 -18.97 12.59 -16.34
N GLY A 326 -19.46 12.00 -15.25
CA GLY A 326 -20.63 11.11 -15.25
C GLY A 326 -20.31 9.62 -15.34
N HIS A 327 -19.03 9.25 -15.39
CA HIS A 327 -18.56 7.86 -15.43
C HIS A 327 -17.57 7.57 -14.28
N PRO A 328 -17.99 7.71 -13.00
CA PRO A 328 -17.09 7.61 -11.86
C PRO A 328 -16.46 6.23 -11.66
N ASP A 329 -17.11 5.17 -12.19
CA ASP A 329 -16.69 3.78 -12.04
C ASP A 329 -15.85 3.27 -13.24
N LEU A 330 -15.50 4.14 -14.19
CA LEU A 330 -14.75 3.75 -15.38
C LEU A 330 -13.37 3.19 -14.98
N ASN A 331 -13.14 1.90 -15.27
CA ASN A 331 -11.95 1.16 -14.87
C ASN A 331 -11.44 0.29 -16.03
N PRO A 332 -10.85 0.90 -17.08
CA PRO A 332 -10.40 0.18 -18.26
C PRO A 332 -8.97 -0.32 -18.08
N ASP A 333 -8.58 -1.35 -18.83
CA ASP A 333 -7.17 -1.63 -19.07
C ASP A 333 -6.59 -0.48 -19.94
N THR A 334 -5.45 0.07 -19.54
CA THR A 334 -4.80 1.21 -20.20
C THR A 334 -3.49 0.78 -20.83
N GLU A 335 -3.45 0.76 -22.14
CA GLU A 335 -2.23 0.49 -22.89
C GLU A 335 -1.32 1.72 -22.88
N ALA A 336 -0.02 1.49 -22.94
CA ALA A 336 0.97 2.56 -23.00
C ALA A 336 2.04 2.31 -24.05
N GLU A 337 2.45 3.38 -24.70
CA GLU A 337 3.52 3.45 -25.70
C GLU A 337 4.53 4.51 -25.23
N GLN A 338 5.79 4.11 -25.08
CA GLN A 338 6.88 5.05 -24.79
C GLN A 338 7.32 5.69 -26.12
N LEU A 339 7.09 7.00 -26.27
CA LEU A 339 7.46 7.77 -27.46
C LEU A 339 8.91 8.26 -27.41
N SER A 340 9.42 8.52 -26.20
CA SER A 340 10.81 8.84 -25.87
C SER A 340 11.03 8.56 -24.37
N ASP A 341 12.23 8.81 -23.85
CA ASP A 341 12.54 8.61 -22.43
C ASP A 341 11.61 9.40 -21.49
N THR A 342 11.12 10.56 -21.92
CA THR A 342 10.25 11.43 -21.12
C THR A 342 8.88 11.70 -21.75
N SER A 343 8.46 10.93 -22.76
CA SER A 343 7.17 11.13 -23.44
C SER A 343 6.43 9.80 -23.65
N PHE A 344 5.16 9.78 -23.29
CA PHE A 344 4.33 8.57 -23.25
C PHE A 344 2.96 8.85 -23.85
N ARG A 345 2.43 7.88 -24.59
CA ARG A 345 1.03 7.86 -25.04
C ARG A 345 0.28 6.71 -24.37
N LEU A 346 -0.86 7.02 -23.77
CA LEU A 346 -1.74 6.10 -23.09
C LEU A 346 -3.07 6.04 -23.83
N ARG A 347 -3.63 4.83 -23.96
CA ARG A 347 -4.92 4.62 -24.61
C ARG A 347 -5.77 3.63 -23.83
N ASP A 348 -7.03 3.96 -23.67
CA ASP A 348 -8.02 3.05 -23.09
C ASP A 348 -9.41 3.26 -23.68
N SER A 349 -10.24 2.23 -23.52
CA SER A 349 -11.66 2.32 -23.87
C SER A 349 -12.46 1.29 -23.09
N ASP A 350 -13.58 1.70 -22.50
CA ASP A 350 -14.57 0.81 -21.88
C ASP A 350 -15.94 1.51 -21.88
N GLU A 351 -17.02 0.74 -21.91
CA GLU A 351 -18.40 1.25 -21.82
C GLU A 351 -18.76 2.38 -22.82
N GLY A 352 -18.15 2.38 -24.02
CA GLY A 352 -18.36 3.42 -25.03
C GLY A 352 -17.58 4.72 -24.78
N ILE A 353 -16.83 4.80 -23.69
CA ILE A 353 -15.87 5.86 -23.40
C ILE A 353 -14.51 5.49 -23.98
N LYS A 354 -13.83 6.46 -24.61
CA LYS A 354 -12.46 6.30 -25.11
C LYS A 354 -11.61 7.45 -24.61
N ARG A 355 -10.37 7.15 -24.23
CA ARG A 355 -9.37 8.14 -23.81
C ARG A 355 -8.05 7.89 -24.53
N GLU A 356 -7.45 8.96 -25.02
CA GLU A 356 -6.03 8.98 -25.38
C GLU A 356 -5.38 10.13 -24.62
N ARG A 357 -4.24 9.85 -23.98
CA ARG A 357 -3.45 10.80 -23.23
C ARG A 357 -2.01 10.76 -23.71
N THR A 358 -1.43 11.90 -24.08
CA THR A 358 0.01 12.05 -24.30
C THR A 358 0.60 12.94 -23.21
N VAL A 359 1.57 12.43 -22.47
CA VAL A 359 2.29 13.15 -21.40
C VAL A 359 3.72 13.34 -21.84
N THR A 360 4.26 14.55 -21.72
CA THR A 360 5.67 14.86 -21.99
C THR A 360 6.24 15.64 -20.82
N PHE A 361 7.29 15.09 -20.21
CA PHE A 361 8.06 15.71 -19.13
C PHE A 361 9.32 16.36 -19.71
N GLU A 362 9.49 17.64 -19.44
CA GLU A 362 10.68 18.43 -19.74
C GLU A 362 11.11 19.10 -18.44
N GLY A 363 12.40 19.35 -18.23
CA GLY A 363 12.97 19.78 -16.93
C GLY A 363 12.04 20.68 -16.10
N GLU A 364 11.61 21.83 -16.64
CA GLU A 364 10.72 22.77 -15.95
C GLU A 364 9.29 22.79 -16.51
N ARG A 365 8.96 21.93 -17.49
CA ARG A 365 7.69 21.96 -18.22
C ARG A 365 7.04 20.58 -18.30
N LEU A 366 5.76 20.52 -17.98
CA LEU A 366 4.90 19.35 -18.21
C LEU A 366 3.86 19.71 -19.28
N THR A 367 3.77 18.92 -20.35
CA THR A 367 2.71 19.05 -21.36
C THR A 367 1.85 17.80 -21.37
N VAL A 368 0.54 17.99 -21.21
CA VAL A 368 -0.46 16.91 -21.26
C VAL A 368 -1.48 17.20 -22.34
N ARG A 369 -1.58 16.31 -23.33
CA ARG A 369 -2.57 16.35 -24.40
C ARG A 369 -3.56 15.22 -24.19
N ASP A 370 -4.83 15.55 -24.03
CA ASP A 370 -5.89 14.57 -23.86
C ASP A 370 -6.93 14.68 -24.98
N GLU A 371 -7.37 13.53 -25.47
CA GLU A 371 -8.48 13.34 -26.38
C GLU A 371 -9.45 12.33 -25.77
N GLY A 372 -10.75 12.64 -25.79
CA GLY A 372 -11.78 11.76 -25.23
C GLY A 372 -13.09 11.82 -25.99
N SER A 373 -13.81 10.69 -26.04
CA SER A 373 -15.14 10.60 -26.66
C SER A 373 -16.09 9.78 -25.80
N GLY A 374 -17.40 10.06 -25.93
CA GLY A 374 -18.46 9.32 -25.23
C GLY A 374 -18.99 9.99 -23.94
N ALA A 375 -18.29 10.99 -23.41
CA ALA A 375 -18.77 11.81 -22.29
C ALA A 375 -19.09 13.26 -22.71
N LYS A 376 -20.05 13.89 -22.03
CA LYS A 376 -20.52 15.26 -22.32
C LYS A 376 -19.56 16.35 -21.84
N GLU A 377 -18.80 16.07 -20.78
CA GLU A 377 -17.81 16.95 -20.20
C GLU A 377 -16.60 16.11 -19.77
N TRP A 378 -15.42 16.71 -19.88
CA TRP A 378 -14.16 16.10 -19.49
C TRP A 378 -13.34 17.04 -18.62
N ILE A 379 -12.61 16.46 -17.67
CA ILE A 379 -11.75 17.21 -16.76
C ILE A 379 -10.34 16.63 -16.79
N GLN A 380 -9.36 17.46 -17.12
CA GLN A 380 -7.96 17.20 -16.78
C GLN A 380 -7.72 17.63 -15.33
N HIS A 381 -7.35 16.68 -14.49
CA HIS A 381 -6.97 16.92 -13.11
C HIS A 381 -5.45 17.05 -12.98
N PHE A 382 -5.00 17.96 -12.13
CA PHE A 382 -3.60 18.14 -11.77
C PHE A 382 -3.50 18.32 -10.26
N GLN A 383 -3.13 17.25 -9.58
CA GLN A 383 -3.08 17.18 -8.13
C GLN A 383 -1.80 17.84 -7.62
N LEU A 384 -1.86 19.14 -7.32
CA LEU A 384 -0.69 19.86 -6.80
C LEU A 384 -0.25 19.25 -5.47
N ALA A 385 1.06 19.13 -5.29
CA ALA A 385 1.64 18.77 -4.01
C ALA A 385 1.24 19.80 -2.92
N PRO A 386 1.15 19.40 -1.64
CA PRO A 386 1.03 20.36 -0.54
C PRO A 386 2.13 21.43 -0.60
N GLY A 387 1.79 22.67 -0.24
CA GLY A 387 2.71 23.82 -0.29
C GLY A 387 2.42 24.79 -1.45
N TRP A 388 1.73 24.33 -2.51
CA TRP A 388 1.27 25.19 -3.60
C TRP A 388 -0.02 25.93 -3.26
N ARG A 389 -0.12 27.20 -3.68
CA ARG A 389 -1.31 28.04 -3.53
C ARG A 389 -1.72 28.64 -4.88
N PRO A 390 -2.96 28.45 -5.34
CA PRO A 390 -3.41 28.99 -6.61
C PRO A 390 -3.34 30.52 -6.68
N THR A 391 -3.02 31.02 -7.87
CA THR A 391 -3.06 32.43 -8.26
C THR A 391 -4.01 32.60 -9.45
N LYS A 392 -4.06 33.79 -10.08
CA LYS A 392 -4.89 34.00 -11.27
C LYS A 392 -4.39 33.27 -12.52
N THR A 393 -3.10 32.94 -12.57
CA THR A 393 -2.42 32.40 -13.77
C THR A 393 -1.71 31.07 -13.49
N GLY A 394 -1.92 30.48 -12.32
CA GLY A 394 -1.36 29.19 -11.93
C GLY A 394 -1.27 29.05 -10.41
N ALA A 395 -0.06 28.88 -9.86
CA ALA A 395 0.16 28.74 -8.43
C ALA A 395 1.52 29.30 -7.98
N VAL A 396 1.69 29.49 -6.67
CA VAL A 396 2.96 29.83 -6.03
C VAL A 396 3.24 28.81 -4.92
N HIS A 397 4.47 28.33 -4.84
CA HIS A 397 4.95 27.42 -3.80
C HIS A 397 5.45 28.22 -2.60
N GLU A 398 5.46 27.61 -1.41
CA GLU A 398 5.99 28.24 -0.19
C GLU A 398 7.49 28.59 -0.26
N SER A 399 8.25 27.93 -1.14
CA SER A 399 9.64 28.28 -1.43
C SER A 399 9.81 29.55 -2.28
N GLY A 400 8.71 30.12 -2.80
CA GLY A 400 8.72 31.26 -3.72
C GLY A 400 8.75 30.88 -5.20
N ALA A 401 8.88 29.60 -5.54
CA ALA A 401 8.72 29.14 -6.93
C ALA A 401 7.31 29.43 -7.45
N SER A 402 7.19 29.68 -8.75
CA SER A 402 5.89 29.90 -9.40
C SER A 402 5.59 28.80 -10.41
N LEU A 403 4.31 28.52 -10.59
CA LEU A 403 3.77 27.58 -11.57
C LEU A 403 2.83 28.37 -12.47
N ALA A 404 3.12 28.41 -13.77
CA ALA A 404 2.20 28.88 -14.78
C ALA A 404 1.38 27.71 -15.33
N ILE A 405 0.09 27.94 -15.59
CA ILE A 405 -0.78 26.99 -16.28
C ILE A 405 -1.33 27.63 -17.55
N ASP A 406 -1.05 27.01 -18.70
CA ASP A 406 -1.68 27.34 -19.97
C ASP A 406 -2.78 26.32 -20.25
N CYS A 407 -4.01 26.77 -20.05
CA CYS A 407 -5.22 25.97 -20.23
C CYS A 407 -6.42 26.88 -20.54
N PRO A 408 -7.24 26.58 -21.56
CA PRO A 408 -8.29 27.49 -22.02
C PRO A 408 -9.32 27.86 -20.96
N ARG A 409 -9.64 26.91 -20.07
CA ARG A 409 -10.59 27.09 -18.98
C ARG A 409 -10.18 26.22 -17.81
N TRP A 410 -9.55 26.85 -16.82
CA TRP A 410 -9.15 26.17 -15.60
C TRP A 410 -9.77 26.80 -14.35
N LYS A 411 -9.82 26.01 -13.28
CA LYS A 411 -10.15 26.47 -11.92
C LYS A 411 -9.31 25.69 -10.91
N ALA A 412 -9.03 26.27 -9.76
CA ALA A 412 -8.47 25.54 -8.63
C ALA A 412 -9.60 25.06 -7.70
N VAL A 413 -9.55 23.79 -7.31
CA VAL A 413 -10.45 23.19 -6.33
C VAL A 413 -9.64 22.80 -5.10
N LYS A 414 -10.10 23.22 -3.93
CA LYS A 414 -9.47 22.85 -2.67
C LYS A 414 -9.79 21.39 -2.36
N VAL A 415 -8.76 20.61 -2.04
CA VAL A 415 -8.87 19.16 -1.75
C VAL A 415 -8.02 18.81 -0.54
N GLU A 416 -8.13 17.57 -0.07
CA GLU A 416 -7.29 17.00 0.99
C GLU A 416 -6.18 16.12 0.37
N ALA A 417 -4.95 16.25 0.87
CA ALA A 417 -3.88 15.28 0.66
C ALA A 417 -3.69 14.45 1.94
N PHE A 418 -3.51 13.14 1.79
CA PHE A 418 -3.31 12.22 2.92
C PHE A 418 -1.82 11.93 3.05
N THR A 419 -1.14 12.73 3.88
CA THR A 419 0.32 12.70 4.03
C THR A 419 0.80 11.78 5.14
N ALA A 420 -0.09 11.35 6.03
CA ALA A 420 0.14 10.31 7.01
C ALA A 420 -1.17 9.63 7.40
N TRP A 421 -1.08 8.48 8.07
CA TRP A 421 -2.24 7.73 8.54
C TRP A 421 -3.17 8.62 9.38
N ARG A 422 -4.43 8.72 8.96
CA ARG A 422 -5.46 9.57 9.57
C ARG A 422 -5.05 11.05 9.73
N THR A 423 -4.20 11.54 8.83
CA THR A 423 -3.74 12.93 8.80
C THR A 423 -4.08 13.55 7.45
N VAL A 424 -4.63 14.77 7.47
CA VAL A 424 -4.95 15.53 6.25
C VAL A 424 -4.09 16.77 6.17
N SER A 425 -3.66 17.10 4.94
CA SER A 425 -3.02 18.38 4.60
C SER A 425 -3.85 19.09 3.53
N PRO A 426 -4.02 20.41 3.60
CA PRO A 426 -4.71 21.14 2.55
C PRO A 426 -3.89 21.10 1.25
N ALA A 427 -4.56 20.81 0.14
CA ALA A 427 -3.96 20.80 -1.19
C ALA A 427 -4.94 21.33 -2.24
N TRP A 428 -4.51 21.32 -3.50
CA TRP A 428 -5.27 21.88 -4.61
C TRP A 428 -5.23 20.97 -5.84
N ASP A 429 -6.37 20.86 -6.51
CA ASP A 429 -6.53 20.26 -7.84
C ASP A 429 -6.75 21.38 -8.85
N LEU A 430 -5.84 21.51 -9.84
CA LEU A 430 -6.06 22.40 -10.97
C LEU A 430 -6.87 21.64 -12.03
N GLN A 431 -8.12 22.06 -12.24
CA GLN A 431 -9.05 21.41 -13.14
C GLN A 431 -9.17 22.16 -14.46
N CYS A 432 -8.80 21.50 -15.56
CA CYS A 432 -8.92 21.99 -16.92
C CYS A 432 -10.10 21.32 -17.63
N ARG A 433 -11.11 22.11 -18.00
CA ARG A 433 -12.40 21.57 -18.48
C ARG A 433 -12.57 21.75 -19.97
N VAL A 434 -13.06 20.70 -20.63
CA VAL A 434 -13.41 20.73 -22.05
C VAL A 434 -14.70 19.96 -22.30
N ALA A 435 -15.52 20.47 -23.22
CA ALA A 435 -16.67 19.77 -23.76
C ALA A 435 -16.43 19.54 -25.27
N PRO A 436 -16.95 18.46 -25.85
CA PRO A 436 -16.92 18.25 -27.29
C PRO A 436 -17.54 19.44 -28.04
N LYS A 437 -16.89 19.94 -29.09
CA LYS A 437 -17.42 21.03 -29.94
C LYS A 437 -17.81 20.47 -31.31
N GLY A 438 -19.11 20.46 -31.63
CA GLY A 438 -19.59 20.14 -32.98
C GLY A 438 -19.25 18.73 -33.49
N GLY A 439 -18.95 17.79 -32.59
CA GLY A 439 -18.61 16.39 -32.85
C GLY A 439 -18.55 15.60 -31.53
N ASP A 440 -18.22 14.31 -31.60
CA ASP A 440 -18.25 13.38 -30.45
C ASP A 440 -16.97 13.39 -29.59
N THR A 441 -16.00 14.26 -29.91
CA THR A 441 -14.66 14.23 -29.31
C THR A 441 -14.30 15.56 -28.64
N ALA A 442 -13.82 15.48 -27.40
CA ALA A 442 -13.17 16.57 -26.67
C ALA A 442 -11.65 16.48 -26.81
N ARG A 443 -10.98 17.62 -27.01
CA ARG A 443 -9.52 17.72 -27.07
C ARG A 443 -9.04 18.88 -26.23
N ILE A 444 -8.00 18.65 -25.43
CA ILE A 444 -7.38 19.69 -24.61
C ILE A 444 -5.88 19.46 -24.52
N THR A 445 -5.11 20.54 -24.54
CA THR A 445 -3.69 20.54 -24.25
C THR A 445 -3.48 21.50 -23.10
N THR A 446 -2.82 21.03 -22.04
CA THR A 446 -2.42 21.84 -20.90
C THR A 446 -0.92 21.80 -20.75
N THR A 447 -0.33 22.97 -20.52
CA THR A 447 1.09 23.09 -20.20
C THR A 447 1.25 23.68 -18.81
N LEU A 448 2.03 23.01 -17.95
CA LEU A 448 2.49 23.54 -16.68
C LEU A 448 3.96 23.94 -16.83
N THR A 449 4.35 25.10 -16.33
CA THR A 449 5.75 25.55 -16.34
C THR A 449 6.13 26.06 -14.96
N VAL A 450 7.16 25.47 -14.36
CA VAL A 450 7.71 25.90 -13.08
C VAL A 450 8.79 26.94 -13.35
N THR A 451 8.81 28.00 -12.57
CA THR A 451 9.92 28.96 -12.52
C THR A 451 10.48 28.94 -11.10
N PRO A 452 11.81 28.82 -10.92
CA PRO A 452 12.41 28.86 -9.59
C PRO A 452 12.08 30.18 -8.88
N PRO A 453 12.23 30.24 -7.53
CA PRO A 453 12.14 31.51 -6.84
C PRO A 453 13.13 32.51 -7.46
N ILE A 454 12.73 33.77 -7.56
CA ILE A 454 13.67 34.84 -7.89
C ILE A 454 14.59 34.96 -6.66
N ASP A 455 15.86 34.60 -6.81
CA ASP A 455 16.87 34.80 -5.76
C ASP A 455 16.77 36.26 -5.27
N GLY A 456 16.49 36.41 -3.97
CA GLY A 456 16.48 37.70 -3.29
C GLY A 456 17.88 38.16 -2.91
#